data_AF-V4XS13-F1
#
_entry.id   AF-V4XS13-F1
#
_cell.length_a   1.000
_cell.length_b   1.000
_cell.length_c   1.000
_cell.angle_alpha   90.00
_cell.angle_beta   90.00
_cell.angle_gamma   90.00
#
_symmetry.space_group_name_H-M   'P 1'
#
loop_
_entity.id
_entity.type
_entity.pdbx_description
1 polymer ?
#
loop_
_entity_poly.entity_id
_entity_poly.type
_entity_poly.pdbx_seq_one_letter_code
_entity_poly.pdbx_strand_id
1 'polypeptide(L)'
;MWETEERDFTRWLTENIDLLASELGIEIEDARAEEAVGDFSADIVARKTTTGETVVIENQYNRTDHDHLGKLLTYSSGKNAGFTMWLAEEFRPEHRSVLERLNEPGPKGARFFAIRPRVVSVEGSEERGFAFEVVVEPNEWERAVRREASDSVDGVRPPRRFTRPPVRRRGRGPAVAGLRTRTVRDTSRRGLTRRSSRVPGGVASAPASGRSPRARRRSRRECVRRHPASARATPTGTSGSSRAVR
;
A
#
# COMPACT_ATOMS: atom_id res chain seq x y z
N MET A 1 3.65 -1.24 -32.45
CA MET A 1 3.55 0.02 -31.69
C MET A 1 2.33 -0.09 -30.79
N TRP A 2 2.32 0.63 -29.67
CA TRP A 2 1.11 0.76 -28.84
C TRP A 2 0.22 1.81 -29.52
N GLU A 3 -1.01 1.45 -29.83
CA GLU A 3 -1.95 2.27 -30.62
C GLU A 3 -2.68 3.30 -29.74
N THR A 4 -2.77 3.05 -28.43
CA THR A 4 -3.24 4.02 -27.44
C THR A 4 -2.55 3.73 -26.12
N GLU A 5 -1.45 4.44 -25.86
CA GLU A 5 -0.42 4.10 -24.86
C GLU A 5 -0.96 3.82 -23.44
N GLU A 6 -2.00 4.55 -23.00
CA GLU A 6 -2.69 4.30 -21.72
C GLU A 6 -3.51 3.00 -21.71
N ARG A 7 -4.25 2.71 -22.78
CA ARG A 7 -5.09 1.49 -22.88
C ARG A 7 -4.24 0.24 -23.03
N ASP A 8 -3.18 0.34 -23.82
CA ASP A 8 -2.22 -0.74 -23.99
C ASP A 8 -1.46 -1.01 -22.68
N PHE A 9 -1.15 0.04 -21.90
CA PHE A 9 -0.61 -0.12 -20.54
C PHE A 9 -1.61 -0.80 -19.61
N THR A 10 -2.87 -0.35 -19.57
CA THR A 10 -3.91 -0.94 -18.71
C THR A 10 -4.16 -2.41 -19.06
N ARG A 11 -4.19 -2.79 -20.34
CA ARG A 11 -4.26 -4.21 -20.75
C ARG A 11 -3.03 -4.98 -20.27
N TRP A 12 -1.83 -4.50 -20.60
CA TRP A 12 -0.58 -5.16 -20.23
C TRP A 12 -0.47 -5.37 -18.71
N LEU A 13 -0.83 -4.35 -17.93
CA LEU A 13 -0.81 -4.42 -16.46
C LEU A 13 -1.86 -5.38 -15.90
N THR A 14 -3.04 -5.49 -16.53
CA THR A 14 -4.06 -6.47 -16.14
C THR A 14 -3.56 -7.91 -16.35
N GLU A 15 -2.82 -8.15 -17.44
CA GLU A 15 -2.24 -9.45 -17.79
C GLU A 15 -0.98 -9.79 -16.97
N ASN A 16 -0.28 -8.80 -16.43
CA ASN A 16 1.00 -8.92 -15.71
C ASN A 16 0.92 -8.33 -14.28
N ILE A 17 -0.24 -8.43 -13.63
CA ILE A 17 -0.52 -7.81 -12.33
C ILE A 17 0.36 -8.38 -11.19
N ASP A 18 0.85 -9.60 -11.37
CA ASP A 18 1.79 -10.30 -10.49
C ASP A 18 3.14 -9.58 -10.36
N LEU A 19 3.60 -8.88 -11.40
CA LEU A 19 4.82 -8.07 -11.36
C LEU A 19 4.67 -6.88 -10.40
N LEU A 20 3.50 -6.21 -10.45
CA LEU A 20 3.17 -5.12 -9.53
C LEU A 20 2.96 -5.65 -8.10
N ALA A 21 2.26 -6.76 -7.96
CA ALA A 21 1.99 -7.41 -6.68
C ALA A 21 3.30 -7.81 -5.97
N SER A 22 4.25 -8.38 -6.73
CA SER A 22 5.58 -8.78 -6.27
C SER A 22 6.41 -7.61 -5.75
N GLU A 23 6.44 -6.47 -6.45
CA GLU A 23 7.14 -5.26 -6.00
C GLU A 23 6.54 -4.73 -4.67
N LEU A 24 5.23 -4.85 -4.50
CA LEU A 24 4.53 -4.42 -3.28
C LEU A 24 4.56 -5.46 -2.14
N GLY A 25 5.08 -6.68 -2.40
CA GLY A 25 5.13 -7.77 -1.43
C GLY A 25 3.76 -8.36 -1.05
N ILE A 26 2.79 -8.33 -1.98
CA ILE A 26 1.44 -8.88 -1.79
C ILE A 26 1.04 -9.77 -2.96
N GLU A 27 -0.05 -10.52 -2.79
CA GLU A 27 -0.68 -11.30 -3.86
C GLU A 27 -1.95 -10.59 -4.32
N ILE A 28 -2.09 -10.38 -5.63
CA ILE A 28 -3.23 -9.73 -6.27
C ILE A 28 -3.83 -10.68 -7.31
N GLU A 29 -5.15 -10.82 -7.31
CA GLU A 29 -5.91 -11.68 -8.20
C GLU A 29 -7.14 -10.97 -8.77
N ASP A 30 -7.85 -11.64 -9.68
CA ASP A 30 -9.18 -11.21 -10.15
C ASP A 30 -9.17 -9.84 -10.88
N ALA A 31 -8.01 -9.42 -11.41
CA ALA A 31 -7.79 -8.13 -12.06
C ALA A 31 -8.67 -7.95 -13.31
N ARG A 32 -9.38 -6.82 -13.37
CA ARG A 32 -10.34 -6.48 -14.42
C ARG A 32 -10.14 -5.03 -14.83
N ALA A 33 -9.91 -4.81 -16.13
CA ALA A 33 -9.83 -3.48 -16.70
C ALA A 33 -11.22 -2.84 -16.86
N GLU A 34 -11.28 -1.50 -16.86
CA GLU A 34 -12.47 -0.69 -17.16
C GLU A 34 -13.70 -1.08 -16.30
N GLU A 35 -13.55 -1.18 -14.97
CA GLU A 35 -14.65 -1.58 -14.07
C GLU A 35 -15.53 -0.39 -13.65
N ALA A 36 -16.84 -0.47 -13.93
CA ALA A 36 -17.77 0.63 -13.71
C ALA A 36 -17.92 1.04 -12.22
N VAL A 37 -17.91 2.36 -11.97
CA VAL A 37 -18.13 3.04 -10.69
C VAL A 37 -19.21 4.11 -10.87
N GLY A 38 -20.48 3.69 -10.90
CA GLY A 38 -21.58 4.58 -11.28
C GLY A 38 -21.50 4.96 -12.75
N ASP A 39 -21.46 6.26 -13.07
CA ASP A 39 -21.32 6.78 -14.43
C ASP A 39 -19.86 6.82 -14.93
N PHE A 40 -18.90 6.43 -14.09
CA PHE A 40 -17.46 6.43 -14.36
C PHE A 40 -16.90 5.01 -14.43
N SER A 41 -15.61 4.88 -14.76
CA SER A 41 -14.90 3.60 -14.81
C SER A 41 -13.52 3.75 -14.18
N ALA A 42 -13.13 2.79 -13.34
CA ALA A 42 -11.78 2.68 -12.80
C ALA A 42 -10.90 1.88 -13.76
N ASP A 43 -9.62 2.24 -13.90
CA ASP A 43 -8.76 1.62 -14.92
C ASP A 43 -8.57 0.13 -14.68
N ILE A 44 -8.23 -0.28 -13.45
CA ILE A 44 -8.21 -1.69 -13.03
C ILE A 44 -8.79 -1.83 -11.60
N VAL A 45 -9.64 -2.84 -11.41
CA VAL A 45 -10.04 -3.32 -10.08
C VAL A 45 -9.66 -4.78 -9.92
N ALA A 46 -9.10 -5.12 -8.76
CA ALA A 46 -8.59 -6.44 -8.42
C ALA A 46 -8.86 -6.76 -6.93
N ARG A 47 -8.37 -7.90 -6.43
CA ARG A 47 -8.47 -8.29 -5.00
C ARG A 47 -7.10 -8.69 -4.46
N LYS A 48 -6.84 -8.42 -3.18
CA LYS A 48 -5.72 -9.04 -2.46
C LYS A 48 -6.09 -10.47 -2.06
N THR A 49 -5.42 -11.48 -2.61
CA THR A 49 -5.73 -12.91 -2.41
C THR A 49 -5.87 -13.29 -0.93
N THR A 50 -4.97 -12.81 -0.07
CA THR A 50 -4.93 -13.20 1.35
C THR A 50 -6.10 -12.68 2.20
N THR A 51 -6.69 -11.53 1.84
CA THR A 51 -7.71 -10.83 2.66
C THR A 51 -9.03 -10.60 1.94
N GLY A 52 -9.10 -10.80 0.63
CA GLY A 52 -10.24 -10.46 -0.21
C GLY A 52 -10.49 -8.95 -0.37
N GLU A 53 -9.59 -8.11 0.14
CA GLU A 53 -9.74 -6.65 0.08
C GLU A 53 -9.64 -6.14 -1.35
N THR A 54 -10.55 -5.24 -1.73
CA THR A 54 -10.54 -4.63 -3.07
C THR A 54 -9.28 -3.77 -3.26
N VAL A 55 -8.65 -3.95 -4.42
CA VAL A 55 -7.57 -3.13 -4.94
C VAL A 55 -8.13 -2.28 -6.07
N VAL A 56 -7.95 -0.96 -6.00
CA VAL A 56 -8.26 -0.01 -7.09
C VAL A 56 -6.96 0.55 -7.62
N ILE A 57 -6.81 0.55 -8.95
CA ILE A 57 -5.62 1.05 -9.64
C ILE A 57 -6.08 2.06 -10.70
N GLU A 58 -5.50 3.26 -10.66
CA GLU A 58 -5.64 4.29 -11.69
C GLU A 58 -4.30 4.47 -12.40
N ASN A 59 -4.34 4.47 -13.73
CA ASN A 59 -3.20 4.65 -14.60
C ASN A 59 -3.26 6.06 -15.22
N GLN A 60 -2.12 6.76 -15.26
CA GLN A 60 -2.02 8.04 -15.93
C GLN A 60 -0.70 8.16 -16.68
N TYR A 61 -0.76 8.46 -17.97
CA TYR A 61 0.45 8.76 -18.75
C TYR A 61 0.97 10.18 -18.46
N ASN A 62 2.27 10.41 -18.63
CA ASN A 62 2.95 11.64 -18.22
C ASN A 62 2.82 11.99 -16.72
N ARG A 63 2.43 13.24 -16.45
CA ARG A 63 2.54 13.92 -15.16
C ARG A 63 1.18 14.11 -14.52
N THR A 64 1.03 13.54 -13.33
CA THR A 64 -0.18 13.59 -12.50
C THR A 64 -0.91 14.93 -12.47
N ASP A 65 -2.24 14.89 -12.49
CA ASP A 65 -3.14 16.06 -12.39
C ASP A 65 -4.23 15.89 -11.32
N HIS A 66 -5.10 16.89 -11.17
CA HIS A 66 -6.16 16.89 -10.17
C HIS A 66 -7.41 16.08 -10.57
N ASP A 67 -7.61 15.80 -11.86
CA ASP A 67 -8.73 15.00 -12.35
C ASP A 67 -8.53 13.53 -11.96
N HIS A 68 -7.36 12.98 -12.27
CA HIS A 68 -6.97 11.62 -11.89
C HIS A 68 -6.85 11.44 -10.37
N LEU A 69 -6.37 12.44 -9.62
CA LEU A 69 -6.46 12.41 -8.15
C LEU A 69 -7.92 12.34 -7.65
N GLY A 70 -8.83 13.10 -8.29
CA GLY A 70 -10.25 13.07 -7.96
C GLY A 70 -10.88 11.70 -8.23
N LYS A 71 -10.58 11.10 -9.39
CA LYS A 71 -11.00 9.74 -9.77
C LYS A 71 -10.50 8.70 -8.77
N LEU A 72 -9.18 8.65 -8.52
CA LEU A 72 -8.52 7.74 -7.57
C LEU A 72 -9.23 7.71 -6.20
N LEU A 73 -9.50 8.90 -5.63
CA LEU A 73 -10.19 9.02 -4.33
C LEU A 73 -11.66 8.60 -4.42
N THR A 74 -12.35 8.95 -5.51
CA THR A 74 -13.77 8.62 -5.73
C THR A 74 -13.97 7.12 -5.90
N TYR A 75 -13.13 6.45 -6.68
CA TYR A 75 -13.24 5.02 -6.95
C TYR A 75 -12.78 4.19 -5.75
N SER A 76 -11.71 4.60 -5.06
CA SER A 76 -11.30 4.02 -3.78
C SER A 76 -12.46 4.00 -2.78
N SER A 77 -13.17 5.12 -2.63
CA SER A 77 -14.34 5.23 -1.77
C SER A 77 -15.51 4.39 -2.28
N GLY A 78 -15.88 4.53 -3.56
CA GLY A 78 -17.02 3.84 -4.18
C GLY A 78 -16.89 2.31 -4.24
N LYS A 79 -15.67 1.77 -4.25
CA LYS A 79 -15.38 0.33 -4.21
C LYS A 79 -14.98 -0.19 -2.82
N ASN A 80 -14.98 0.68 -1.80
CA ASN A 80 -14.50 0.38 -0.44
C ASN A 80 -13.13 -0.32 -0.46
N ALA A 81 -12.17 0.32 -1.14
CA ALA A 81 -10.85 -0.24 -1.41
C ALA A 81 -10.00 -0.38 -0.13
N GLY A 82 -9.36 -1.53 0.05
CA GLY A 82 -8.32 -1.72 1.06
C GLY A 82 -6.94 -1.23 0.57
N PHE A 83 -6.77 -1.16 -0.75
CA PHE A 83 -5.58 -0.69 -1.46
C PHE A 83 -5.98 0.21 -2.62
N THR A 84 -5.27 1.33 -2.76
CA THR A 84 -5.50 2.34 -3.80
C THR A 84 -4.17 2.72 -4.41
N MET A 85 -3.98 2.44 -5.70
CA MET A 85 -2.70 2.59 -6.38
C MET A 85 -2.84 3.59 -7.52
N TRP A 86 -1.98 4.60 -7.56
CA TRP A 86 -1.88 5.51 -8.70
C TRP A 86 -0.56 5.21 -9.41
N LEU A 87 -0.63 4.93 -10.70
CA LEU A 87 0.53 4.68 -11.55
C LEU A 87 0.73 5.85 -12.51
N ALA A 88 1.88 6.51 -12.43
CA ALA A 88 2.20 7.64 -13.31
C ALA A 88 3.71 7.85 -13.48
N GLU A 89 4.12 8.40 -14.64
CA GLU A 89 5.53 8.65 -14.94
C GLU A 89 6.10 9.76 -14.04
N GLU A 90 5.35 10.86 -13.83
CA GLU A 90 5.77 11.97 -12.98
C GLU A 90 4.70 12.37 -11.92
N PHE A 91 4.98 12.03 -10.67
CA PHE A 91 4.21 12.52 -9.52
C PHE A 91 4.61 13.95 -9.14
N ARG A 92 3.64 14.87 -9.16
CA ARG A 92 3.79 16.22 -8.61
C ARG A 92 4.06 16.17 -7.10
N PRO A 93 4.92 17.04 -6.54
CA PRO A 93 5.16 17.09 -5.10
C PRO A 93 3.88 17.22 -4.28
N GLU A 94 2.94 18.06 -4.73
CA GLU A 94 1.66 18.31 -4.07
C GLU A 94 0.80 17.04 -3.99
N HIS A 95 0.83 16.19 -5.02
CA HIS A 95 0.08 14.93 -5.04
C HIS A 95 0.73 13.86 -4.16
N ARG A 96 2.07 13.79 -4.14
CA ARG A 96 2.79 12.90 -3.20
C ARG A 96 2.40 13.24 -1.76
N SER A 97 2.45 14.52 -1.39
CA SER A 97 2.09 14.96 -0.04
C SER A 97 0.61 14.79 0.31
N VAL A 98 -0.30 14.69 -0.67
CA VAL A 98 -1.68 14.25 -0.42
C VAL A 98 -1.72 12.76 -0.07
N LEU A 99 -1.06 11.90 -0.84
CA LEU A 99 -1.04 10.46 -0.59
C LEU A 99 -0.29 10.09 0.70
N GLU A 100 0.84 10.75 0.97
CA GLU A 100 1.60 10.65 2.24
C GLU A 100 0.71 10.98 3.44
N ARG A 101 -0.09 12.06 3.35
CA ARG A 101 -1.05 12.44 4.38
C ARG A 101 -2.20 11.44 4.53
N LEU A 102 -2.72 10.91 3.42
CA LEU A 102 -3.78 9.88 3.47
C LEU A 102 -3.30 8.57 4.12
N ASN A 103 -1.98 8.32 4.08
CA ASN A 103 -1.32 7.21 4.76
C ASN A 103 -0.93 7.51 6.22
N GLU A 104 -1.20 8.70 6.76
CA GLU A 104 -0.98 9.00 8.19
C GLU A 104 -1.84 8.06 9.07
N PRO A 105 -1.33 7.60 10.24
CA PRO A 105 -2.05 6.63 11.08
C PRO A 105 -3.44 7.12 11.50
N GLY A 106 -4.48 6.42 11.04
CA GLY A 106 -5.88 6.73 11.34
C GLY A 106 -6.77 5.48 11.44
N PRO A 107 -8.02 5.63 11.93
CA PRO A 107 -8.94 4.51 12.05
C PRO A 107 -9.42 4.02 10.67
N LYS A 108 -8.93 2.86 10.24
CA LYS A 108 -9.38 2.10 9.04
C LYS A 108 -9.51 2.95 7.77
N GLY A 109 -8.39 3.31 7.16
CA GLY A 109 -8.32 3.90 5.82
C GLY A 109 -7.82 2.91 4.75
N ALA A 110 -8.08 3.23 3.48
CA ALA A 110 -7.42 2.59 2.35
C ALA A 110 -5.91 2.86 2.38
N ARG A 111 -5.10 1.90 1.90
CA ARG A 111 -3.65 2.06 1.75
C ARG A 111 -3.34 2.70 0.40
N PHE A 112 -2.76 3.89 0.39
CA PHE A 112 -2.45 4.62 -0.84
C PHE A 112 -1.02 4.37 -1.31
N PHE A 113 -0.84 4.17 -2.60
CA PHE A 113 0.46 4.02 -3.25
C PHE A 113 0.59 4.98 -4.44
N ALA A 114 1.78 5.58 -4.59
CA ALA A 114 2.21 6.22 -5.83
C ALA A 114 3.32 5.36 -6.43
N ILE A 115 3.14 4.91 -7.66
CA ILE A 115 4.03 3.94 -8.29
C ILE A 115 4.43 4.46 -9.66
N ARG A 116 5.72 4.49 -9.97
CA ARG A 116 6.20 4.90 -11.27
C ARG A 116 6.52 3.67 -12.13
N PRO A 117 5.76 3.39 -13.20
CA PRO A 117 6.14 2.39 -14.17
C PRO A 117 7.38 2.87 -14.96
N ARG A 118 8.25 1.93 -15.33
CA ARG A 118 9.46 2.16 -16.13
C ARG A 118 9.51 1.12 -17.23
N VAL A 119 9.46 1.55 -18.50
CA VAL A 119 9.65 0.65 -19.63
C VAL A 119 11.02 -0.01 -19.53
N VAL A 120 11.03 -1.35 -19.55
CA VAL A 120 12.22 -2.18 -19.70
C VAL A 120 12.12 -2.95 -21.02
N SER A 121 13.26 -3.13 -21.68
CA SER A 121 13.35 -3.87 -22.94
C SER A 121 14.51 -4.86 -22.83
N VAL A 122 14.30 -6.09 -23.28
CA VAL A 122 15.39 -7.07 -23.39
C VAL A 122 16.16 -6.78 -24.67
N GLU A 123 17.49 -6.68 -24.57
CA GLU A 123 18.35 -6.44 -25.73
C GLU A 123 18.17 -7.55 -26.78
N GLY A 124 17.79 -7.16 -28.00
CA GLY A 124 17.48 -8.09 -29.09
C GLY A 124 16.04 -8.64 -29.12
N SER A 125 15.15 -8.21 -28.23
CA SER A 125 13.70 -8.52 -28.30
C SER A 125 12.87 -7.29 -28.68
N GLU A 126 11.74 -7.51 -29.36
CA GLU A 126 10.71 -6.48 -29.56
C GLU A 126 9.76 -6.37 -28.35
N GLU A 127 9.82 -7.32 -27.41
CA GLU A 127 9.01 -7.32 -26.19
C GLU A 127 9.46 -6.21 -25.23
N ARG A 128 8.47 -5.48 -24.72
CA ARG A 128 8.63 -4.45 -23.70
C ARG A 128 7.86 -4.88 -22.46
N GLY A 129 8.51 -4.82 -21.30
CA GLY A 129 7.89 -4.99 -20.00
C GLY A 129 7.96 -3.70 -19.20
N PHE A 130 7.47 -3.75 -17.96
CA PHE A 130 7.61 -2.64 -17.01
C PHE A 130 8.23 -3.14 -15.71
N ALA A 131 9.18 -2.36 -15.19
CA ALA A 131 9.55 -2.38 -13.79
C ALA A 131 8.76 -1.29 -13.05
N PHE A 132 8.54 -1.48 -11.75
CA PHE A 132 7.81 -0.52 -10.92
C PHE A 132 8.74 0.09 -9.88
N GLU A 133 8.62 1.40 -9.66
CA GLU A 133 9.37 2.15 -8.65
C GLU A 133 8.35 2.75 -7.67
N VAL A 134 8.30 2.26 -6.43
CA VAL A 134 7.39 2.79 -5.40
C VAL A 134 7.87 4.18 -4.96
N VAL A 135 7.02 5.20 -5.15
CA VAL A 135 7.29 6.62 -4.87
C VAL A 135 6.65 7.06 -3.54
N VAL A 136 5.49 6.51 -3.21
CA VAL A 136 4.79 6.69 -1.92
C VAL A 136 4.18 5.34 -1.55
N GLU A 137 4.29 4.95 -0.28
CA GLU A 137 3.69 3.76 0.31
C GLU A 137 3.05 4.08 1.68
N PRO A 138 2.24 3.17 2.25
CA PRO A 138 1.72 3.31 3.61
C PRO A 138 2.80 3.35 4.68
N ASN A 139 2.54 4.08 5.77
CA ASN A 139 3.44 4.11 6.91
C ASN A 139 3.61 2.70 7.52
N GLU A 140 4.86 2.31 7.78
CA GLU A 140 5.27 0.96 8.21
C GLU A 140 5.03 -0.20 7.22
N TRP A 141 4.81 0.06 5.92
CA TRP A 141 4.43 -0.98 4.95
C TRP A 141 5.30 -2.25 4.99
N GLU A 142 6.63 -2.12 4.89
CA GLU A 142 7.55 -3.27 5.00
C GLU A 142 7.34 -4.10 6.28
N ARG A 143 7.02 -3.45 7.41
CA ARG A 143 6.78 -4.13 8.69
C ARG A 143 5.41 -4.81 8.71
N ALA A 144 4.42 -4.27 8.02
CA ALA A 144 3.11 -4.91 7.88
C ALA A 144 3.23 -6.20 7.05
N VAL A 145 3.82 -6.12 5.85
CA VAL A 145 4.04 -7.27 4.95
C VAL A 145 4.81 -8.38 5.65
N ARG A 146 5.92 -8.06 6.34
CA ARG A 146 6.72 -9.06 7.07
C ARG A 146 5.96 -9.74 8.22
N ARG A 147 5.01 -9.06 8.88
CA ARG A 147 4.16 -9.65 9.94
C ARG A 147 3.10 -10.58 9.35
N GLU A 148 2.45 -10.18 8.25
CA GLU A 148 1.51 -11.05 7.53
C GLU A 148 2.20 -12.32 7.00
N ALA A 149 3.45 -12.21 6.54
CA ALA A 149 4.27 -13.34 6.12
C ALA A 149 4.71 -14.25 7.29
N SER A 150 4.85 -13.75 8.53
CA SER A 150 5.11 -14.62 9.69
C SER A 150 3.84 -15.32 10.19
N ASP A 151 2.72 -14.59 10.26
CA ASP A 151 1.45 -15.12 10.80
C ASP A 151 0.88 -16.26 9.92
N SER A 152 1.12 -16.20 8.61
CA SER A 152 0.74 -17.27 7.67
C SER A 152 1.57 -18.56 7.83
N VAL A 153 2.83 -18.47 8.32
CA VAL A 153 3.69 -19.64 8.59
C VAL A 153 3.34 -20.32 9.92
N ASP A 154 3.05 -19.54 10.97
CA ASP A 154 2.67 -20.08 12.30
C ASP A 154 1.27 -20.74 12.32
N GLY A 155 0.48 -20.58 11.25
CA GLY A 155 -0.78 -21.29 11.04
C GLY A 155 -0.64 -22.82 10.94
N VAL A 156 0.55 -23.33 10.59
CA VAL A 156 0.84 -24.78 10.54
C VAL A 156 1.08 -25.32 11.95
N ARG A 157 0.01 -25.37 12.75
CA ARG A 157 0.03 -26.00 14.07
C ARG A 157 0.40 -27.48 13.89
N PRO A 158 1.55 -27.96 14.39
CA PRO A 158 1.91 -29.37 14.25
C PRO A 158 0.81 -30.22 14.89
N PRO A 159 0.39 -31.34 14.26
CA PRO A 159 -0.75 -32.12 14.74
C PRO A 159 -0.50 -32.47 16.20
N ARG A 160 -1.45 -32.12 17.06
CA ARG A 160 -1.34 -32.33 18.52
C ARG A 160 -0.97 -33.79 18.73
N ARG A 161 0.29 -34.03 19.12
CA ARG A 161 0.81 -35.38 19.35
C ARG A 161 -0.06 -35.97 20.45
N PHE A 162 -0.91 -36.94 20.09
CA PHE A 162 -1.75 -37.65 21.05
C PHE A 162 -0.82 -38.41 21.99
N THR A 163 -0.45 -37.76 23.09
CA THR A 163 0.20 -38.41 24.23
C THR A 163 -0.82 -39.39 24.78
N ARG A 164 -0.63 -40.68 24.46
CA ARG A 164 -1.45 -41.76 25.01
C ARG A 164 -1.50 -41.59 26.54
N PRO A 165 -2.68 -41.57 27.17
CA PRO A 165 -2.76 -41.39 28.61
C PRO A 165 -2.00 -42.53 29.30
N PRO A 166 -1.27 -42.27 30.39
CA PRO A 166 -0.50 -43.29 31.07
C PRO A 166 -1.43 -44.38 31.59
N VAL A 167 -1.18 -45.63 31.17
CA VAL A 167 -1.94 -46.79 31.63
C VAL A 167 -1.74 -46.96 33.12
N ARG A 168 -2.80 -46.74 33.91
CA ARG A 168 -2.80 -46.97 35.37
C ARG A 168 -2.52 -48.45 35.66
N ARG A 169 -1.28 -48.79 36.00
CA ARG A 169 -0.98 -50.06 36.67
C ARG A 169 -1.54 -50.01 38.09
N ARG A 170 -2.43 -50.95 38.43
CA ARG A 170 -2.84 -51.23 39.82
C ARG A 170 -1.62 -51.76 40.58
N GLY A 171 -1.44 -51.31 41.82
CA GLY A 171 -0.19 -51.50 42.57
C GLY A 171 -0.04 -52.83 43.30
N ARG A 172 1.14 -53.03 43.88
CA ARG A 172 1.46 -54.00 44.93
C ARG A 172 2.54 -53.44 45.86
N GLY A 173 2.29 -53.49 47.18
CA GLY A 173 3.24 -53.74 48.27
C GLY A 173 4.47 -52.82 48.50
N PRO A 174 4.68 -52.26 49.71
CA PRO A 174 5.92 -51.60 50.11
C PRO A 174 6.90 -52.54 50.85
N ALA A 175 8.21 -52.42 50.56
CA ALA A 175 9.37 -53.04 51.25
C ALA A 175 10.65 -52.74 50.42
N VAL A 176 11.87 -52.44 50.90
CA VAL A 176 12.44 -51.99 52.20
C VAL A 176 13.62 -51.04 51.87
N ALA A 177 14.17 -50.30 52.85
CA ALA A 177 15.32 -49.41 52.67
C ALA A 177 16.66 -50.12 52.34
N GLY A 178 17.59 -49.42 51.65
CA GLY A 178 18.94 -49.94 51.36
C GLY A 178 19.94 -48.95 50.73
N LEU A 179 20.78 -48.37 51.59
CA LEU A 179 22.14 -47.79 51.38
C LEU A 179 22.48 -46.79 50.25
N ARG A 180 23.21 -45.78 50.71
CA ARG A 180 23.97 -44.71 50.02
C ARG A 180 25.08 -45.24 49.09
N THR A 181 25.41 -44.44 48.07
CA THR A 181 26.79 -43.94 47.83
C THR A 181 26.78 -42.54 47.18
N ARG A 182 27.84 -41.76 47.43
CA ARG A 182 28.14 -40.44 46.84
C ARG A 182 28.84 -40.58 45.47
N THR A 183 29.15 -39.42 44.87
CA THR A 183 30.28 -39.12 43.94
C THR A 183 29.83 -38.81 42.50
N VAL A 184 30.12 -37.65 41.89
CA VAL A 184 30.68 -36.36 42.37
C VAL A 184 30.22 -35.20 41.43
N ARG A 185 30.54 -33.93 41.71
CA ARG A 185 30.42 -32.82 40.73
C ARG A 185 31.69 -32.69 39.90
N ASP A 186 31.59 -32.36 38.62
CA ASP A 186 32.66 -31.60 37.96
C ASP A 186 32.11 -30.33 37.29
N THR A 187 32.96 -29.31 37.21
CA THR A 187 32.64 -27.91 36.93
C THR A 187 33.76 -27.19 36.19
N SER A 188 33.57 -26.95 34.90
CA SER A 188 34.44 -26.10 34.05
C SER A 188 33.57 -25.58 32.88
N ARG A 189 33.09 -24.33 32.80
CA ARG A 189 33.52 -22.98 33.22
C ARG A 189 34.62 -22.35 32.33
N ARG A 190 34.20 -21.40 31.48
CA ARG A 190 34.98 -20.32 30.80
C ARG A 190 35.93 -20.85 29.70
N GLY A 191 36.06 -20.24 28.53
CA GLY A 191 36.27 -18.83 28.14
C GLY A 191 37.23 -18.86 26.92
N LEU A 192 37.58 -17.81 26.17
CA LEU A 192 37.41 -16.37 26.35
C LEU A 192 37.59 -15.67 24.97
N THR A 193 36.90 -14.54 24.77
CA THR A 193 37.32 -13.33 23.99
C THR A 193 37.87 -13.39 22.54
N ARG A 194 37.16 -12.65 21.68
CA ARG A 194 37.62 -11.53 20.81
C ARG A 194 38.93 -11.65 20.01
N ARG A 195 38.82 -11.28 18.72
CA ARG A 195 39.63 -10.18 18.16
C ARG A 195 38.79 -9.28 17.24
N SER A 196 39.18 -8.01 17.13
CA SER A 196 38.49 -6.95 16.39
C SER A 196 39.52 -5.98 15.81
N SER A 197 39.35 -5.63 14.54
CA SER A 197 40.04 -4.60 13.75
C SER A 197 39.41 -4.66 12.36
N ARG A 198 38.56 -3.73 11.87
CA ARG A 198 38.60 -2.26 11.88
C ARG A 198 39.81 -1.69 11.16
N VAL A 199 39.59 -1.26 9.90
CA VAL A 199 40.41 -0.30 9.15
C VAL A 199 39.44 0.75 8.55
N PRO A 200 39.73 2.07 8.62
CA PRO A 200 38.82 3.13 8.20
C PRO A 200 39.33 3.99 7.01
N GLY A 201 38.52 4.99 6.60
CA GLY A 201 38.83 6.00 5.58
C GLY A 201 38.15 5.65 4.24
N GLY A 202 37.47 6.53 3.51
CA GLY A 202 37.52 8.00 3.34
C GLY A 202 37.25 8.25 1.83
N VAL A 203 36.87 9.40 1.30
CA VAL A 203 36.64 10.76 1.81
C VAL A 203 35.55 11.41 0.92
N ALA A 204 34.90 12.47 1.39
CA ALA A 204 33.89 13.19 0.60
C ALA A 204 34.49 14.10 -0.49
N SER A 205 33.72 14.43 -1.54
CA SER A 205 33.92 15.64 -2.37
C SER A 205 32.65 16.06 -3.14
N ALA A 206 32.18 17.25 -2.80
CA ALA A 206 31.37 18.19 -3.59
C ALA A 206 31.97 19.60 -3.27
N PRO A 207 31.51 20.76 -3.79
CA PRO A 207 30.44 21.03 -4.76
C PRO A 207 30.80 22.07 -5.86
N ALA A 208 29.86 22.39 -6.77
CA ALA A 208 29.64 23.73 -7.38
C ALA A 208 28.36 23.64 -8.26
N SER A 209 27.25 24.39 -8.09
CA SER A 209 27.03 25.85 -7.98
C SER A 209 27.20 26.63 -9.31
N GLY A 210 26.10 26.80 -10.05
CA GLY A 210 25.98 27.75 -11.18
C GLY A 210 24.63 28.49 -11.09
N ARG A 211 24.65 29.84 -11.16
CA ARG A 211 23.47 30.71 -11.00
C ARG A 211 22.88 31.14 -12.35
N SER A 212 21.58 31.43 -12.35
CA SER A 212 20.83 32.04 -13.47
C SER A 212 21.34 33.45 -13.86
N PRO A 213 20.81 34.02 -14.97
CA PRO A 213 19.90 35.15 -14.74
C PRO A 213 18.61 35.17 -15.57
N ARG A 214 17.66 35.97 -15.06
CA ARG A 214 16.31 36.25 -15.57
C ARG A 214 16.26 36.84 -16.98
N ALA A 215 15.17 36.60 -17.69
CA ALA A 215 14.56 37.57 -18.60
C ALA A 215 13.14 37.93 -18.14
N ARG A 216 12.78 39.22 -18.17
CA ARG A 216 11.44 39.73 -17.86
C ARG A 216 10.70 40.04 -19.16
N ARG A 217 9.40 39.79 -19.23
CA ARG A 217 8.47 40.70 -19.93
C ARG A 217 7.18 40.88 -19.13
N ARG A 218 6.72 42.14 -19.06
CA ARG A 218 5.42 42.54 -18.54
C ARG A 218 4.56 42.98 -19.73
N SER A 219 3.28 42.67 -19.71
CA SER A 219 2.24 43.58 -20.20
C SER A 219 1.06 43.54 -19.23
N ARG A 220 0.60 44.72 -18.81
CA ARG A 220 -0.62 44.92 -18.03
C ARG A 220 -1.78 45.17 -18.99
N ARG A 221 -3.00 44.85 -18.55
CA ARG A 221 -4.32 45.50 -18.76
C ARG A 221 -5.41 44.42 -18.68
N GLU A 222 -6.59 44.61 -18.10
CA GLU A 222 -7.10 45.72 -17.29
C GLU A 222 -8.17 45.19 -16.30
N CYS A 223 -8.58 46.01 -15.32
CA CYS A 223 -9.46 45.61 -14.22
C CYS A 223 -10.90 46.14 -14.42
N VAL A 224 -11.92 45.29 -14.29
CA VAL A 224 -13.27 45.73 -13.92
C VAL A 224 -13.86 44.79 -12.87
N ARG A 225 -14.02 45.30 -11.64
CA ARG A 225 -14.89 44.71 -10.61
C ARG A 225 -16.35 45.10 -10.89
N ARG A 226 -17.32 44.21 -10.60
CA ARG A 226 -18.64 44.59 -10.05
C ARG A 226 -19.45 43.38 -9.53
N HIS A 227 -19.59 43.36 -8.22
CA HIS A 227 -20.65 42.71 -7.41
C HIS A 227 -21.01 43.75 -6.32
N PRO A 228 -22.14 43.65 -5.59
CA PRO A 228 -23.20 42.63 -5.65
C PRO A 228 -24.61 43.24 -5.81
N ALA A 229 -25.65 42.41 -5.85
CA ALA A 229 -27.00 42.79 -5.40
C ALA A 229 -27.76 41.54 -4.91
N SER A 230 -28.39 41.65 -3.73
CA SER A 230 -29.27 40.62 -3.16
C SER A 230 -30.71 40.97 -3.48
N ALA A 231 -31.54 39.98 -3.80
CA ALA A 231 -32.99 40.10 -3.76
C ALA A 231 -33.62 38.83 -3.18
N ARG A 232 -34.31 38.98 -2.05
CA ARG A 232 -35.06 37.94 -1.36
C ARG A 232 -36.54 38.28 -1.50
N ALA A 233 -37.34 37.40 -2.09
CA ALA A 233 -38.78 37.59 -2.22
C ALA A 233 -39.53 36.32 -1.77
N THR A 234 -40.49 36.53 -0.87
CA THR A 234 -41.39 35.52 -0.31
C THR A 234 -42.65 35.37 -1.17
N PRO A 235 -43.30 34.19 -1.19
CA PRO A 235 -44.75 34.09 -1.35
C PRO A 235 -45.44 34.00 0.01
N THR A 236 -46.48 34.81 0.20
CA THR A 236 -47.34 34.86 1.39
C THR A 236 -48.67 34.14 1.16
N GLY A 237 -49.08 33.28 2.09
CA GLY A 237 -50.49 32.94 2.35
C GLY A 237 -51.20 32.05 1.32
N THR A 238 -52.41 31.51 1.58
CA THR A 238 -53.26 31.52 2.79
C THR A 238 -54.27 30.36 2.73
N SER A 239 -54.61 29.73 3.87
CA SER A 239 -55.80 28.88 4.12
C SER A 239 -56.03 27.60 3.26
N GLY A 240 -56.58 26.51 3.79
CA GLY A 240 -57.04 26.24 5.16
C GLY A 240 -57.89 24.97 5.27
N SER A 241 -58.70 24.89 6.33
CA SER A 241 -59.68 23.83 6.64
C SER A 241 -59.17 22.54 7.29
N SER A 242 -59.38 22.49 8.61
CA SER A 242 -59.44 21.30 9.45
C SER A 242 -60.56 20.34 9.02
N ARG A 243 -60.32 19.02 9.13
CA ARG A 243 -61.27 18.15 9.85
C ARG A 243 -60.63 16.85 10.33
N ALA A 244 -60.88 16.52 11.59
CA ALA A 244 -60.66 15.19 12.18
C ALA A 244 -61.94 14.34 12.11
N VAL A 245 -61.90 13.15 12.73
CA VAL A 245 -62.99 12.14 12.81
C VAL A 245 -63.08 11.32 11.50
N ARG A 246 -62.96 9.98 11.51
CA ARG A 246 -63.35 8.99 12.53
C ARG A 246 -62.43 7.78 12.55
#